data_AF-A0A2A8BNU2-F1
#
_entry.id   AF-A0A2A8BNU2-F1
#
_cell.length_a   1.000
_cell.length_b   1.000
_cell.length_c   1.000
_cell.angle_alpha   90.00
_cell.angle_beta   90.00
_cell.angle_gamma   90.00
#
_symmetry.space_group_name_H-M   'P 1'
#
loop_
_entity.id
_entity.type
_entity.pdbx_description
1 polymer ?
#
loop_
_entity_poly.entity_id
_entity_poly.type
_entity_poly.pdbx_seq_one_letter_code
_entity_poly.pdbx_strand_id
1 'polypeptide(L)'
;MSGTNGLKLNDKLQEAYNKAIGAGLRFTSGFRPGSKGPSGKADSHSQGMAMDFAGNPAQMAVFAEWAKKSGLFSEVLYKTAGHYDHVHVGWQENKHPAGKIYVGDHTLIDRVGGGSLGDLQTVGDTAAPAGGGDKAGFVSSLFNGIFRVLMIVICLIGGVYFFMNAFPQMKQLIK
;
A
#
# COMPACT_ATOMS: atom_id res chain seq x y z
N MET A 1 9.56 -10.24 -18.55
CA MET A 1 8.98 -9.05 -19.21
C MET A 1 8.45 -8.13 -18.12
N SER A 2 9.22 -7.14 -17.70
CA SER A 2 8.80 -6.16 -16.69
C SER A 2 8.39 -4.89 -17.43
N GLY A 3 7.09 -4.63 -17.54
CA GLY A 3 6.57 -3.52 -18.35
C GLY A 3 5.12 -3.22 -18.01
N THR A 4 4.88 -2.75 -16.78
CA THR A 4 3.71 -2.01 -16.25
C THR A 4 2.27 -2.41 -16.65
N ASN A 5 2.03 -3.50 -17.36
CA ASN A 5 0.72 -3.85 -17.92
C ASN A 5 0.05 -2.64 -18.62
N GLY A 6 0.76 -1.84 -19.42
CA GLY A 6 0.15 -0.69 -20.14
C GLY A 6 -0.29 0.49 -19.25
N LEU A 7 0.14 0.54 -17.99
CA LEU A 7 -0.12 1.68 -17.10
C LEU A 7 0.74 2.91 -17.45
N LYS A 8 0.13 4.10 -17.36
CA LYS A 8 0.76 5.41 -17.54
C LYS A 8 1.20 5.98 -16.19
N LEU A 9 2.22 5.36 -15.59
CA LEU A 9 2.76 5.76 -14.29
C LEU A 9 3.81 6.89 -14.45
N ASN A 10 3.84 7.79 -13.48
CA ASN A 10 4.99 8.65 -13.17
C ASN A 10 5.61 8.21 -11.83
N ASP A 11 6.71 8.83 -11.42
CA ASP A 11 7.44 8.42 -10.20
C ASP A 11 6.56 8.39 -8.94
N LYS A 12 5.67 9.38 -8.78
CA LYS A 12 4.74 9.44 -7.63
C LYS A 12 3.69 8.33 -7.65
N LEU A 13 3.20 7.96 -8.84
CA LEU A 13 2.27 6.84 -9.01
C LEU A 13 2.95 5.48 -8.82
N GLN A 14 4.22 5.37 -9.23
CA GLN A 14 5.03 4.19 -8.94
C GLN A 14 5.28 4.05 -7.43
N GLU A 15 5.51 5.16 -6.73
CA GLU A 15 5.58 5.17 -5.27
C GLU A 15 4.26 4.71 -4.64
N ALA A 16 3.11 5.20 -5.13
CA ALA A 16 1.81 4.78 -4.65
C ALA A 16 1.57 3.27 -4.85
N TYR A 17 1.95 2.72 -6.01
CA TYR A 17 1.95 1.28 -6.25
C TYR A 17 2.83 0.56 -5.22
N ASN A 18 4.06 1.02 -5.02
CA ASN A 18 4.99 0.42 -4.07
C ASN A 18 4.46 0.49 -2.62
N LYS A 19 3.80 1.58 -2.22
CA LYS A 19 3.14 1.70 -0.91
C LYS A 19 2.00 0.68 -0.75
N ALA A 20 1.17 0.48 -1.78
CA ALA A 20 0.12 -0.53 -1.74
C ALA A 20 0.70 -1.95 -1.55
N ILE A 21 1.73 -2.30 -2.33
CA ILE A 21 2.40 -3.60 -2.22
C ILE A 21 3.11 -3.75 -0.86
N GLY A 22 3.80 -2.70 -0.40
CA GLY A 22 4.49 -2.68 0.89
C GLY A 22 3.55 -2.83 2.09
N ALA A 23 2.31 -2.33 1.96
CA ALA A 23 1.25 -2.55 2.95
C ALA A 23 0.63 -3.96 2.89
N GLY A 24 1.12 -4.86 2.04
CA GLY A 24 0.63 -6.23 1.91
C GLY A 24 -0.58 -6.38 0.99
N LEU A 25 -0.96 -5.35 0.24
CA LEU A 25 -2.00 -5.45 -0.78
C LEU A 25 -1.46 -6.10 -2.05
N ARG A 26 -2.33 -6.81 -2.75
CA ARG A 26 -2.03 -7.40 -4.05
C ARG A 26 -2.59 -6.50 -5.16
N PHE A 27 -1.76 -6.21 -6.15
CA PHE A 27 -2.22 -5.63 -7.41
C PHE A 27 -3.10 -6.65 -8.15
N THR A 28 -4.35 -6.28 -8.44
CA THR A 28 -5.35 -7.17 -9.04
C THR A 28 -5.69 -6.81 -10.47
N SER A 29 -5.66 -5.52 -10.82
CA SER A 29 -5.94 -5.07 -12.18
C SER A 29 -5.32 -3.70 -12.46
N GLY A 30 -4.99 -3.45 -13.73
CA GLY A 30 -4.46 -2.20 -14.26
C GLY A 30 -5.11 -1.84 -15.59
N PHE A 31 -4.33 -1.63 -16.66
CA PHE A 31 -4.87 -1.37 -17.99
C PHE A 31 -5.78 -2.50 -18.48
N ARG A 32 -6.94 -2.15 -19.04
CA ARG A 32 -7.90 -3.09 -19.65
C ARG A 32 -8.39 -2.53 -20.98
N PRO A 33 -7.88 -3.00 -22.13
CA PRO A 33 -8.25 -2.44 -23.43
C PRO A 33 -9.75 -2.56 -23.69
N GLY A 34 -10.39 -1.46 -24.08
CA GLY A 34 -11.83 -1.42 -24.36
C GLY A 34 -12.75 -1.47 -23.13
N SER A 35 -12.20 -1.40 -21.91
CA SER A 35 -13.00 -1.34 -20.68
C SER A 35 -13.91 -0.11 -20.66
N LYS A 36 -15.14 -0.30 -20.20
CA LYS A 36 -16.18 0.73 -20.16
C LYS A 36 -16.78 0.81 -18.76
N GLY A 37 -17.05 2.03 -18.31
CA GLY A 37 -17.79 2.28 -17.08
C GLY A 37 -19.31 2.10 -17.30
N PRO A 38 -20.12 2.29 -16.23
CA PRO A 38 -21.58 2.17 -16.29
C PRO A 38 -22.25 3.07 -17.34
N SER A 39 -21.63 4.19 -17.70
CA SER A 39 -22.12 5.10 -18.74
C SER A 39 -21.84 4.64 -20.18
N GLY A 40 -21.20 3.48 -20.36
CA GLY A 40 -20.78 2.96 -21.67
C GLY A 40 -19.56 3.68 -22.27
N LYS A 41 -19.02 4.69 -21.58
CA LYS A 41 -17.79 5.40 -21.97
C LYS A 41 -16.55 4.67 -21.47
N ALA A 42 -15.44 4.89 -22.18
CA ALA A 42 -14.10 4.44 -21.78
C ALA A 42 -13.81 4.84 -20.32
N ASP A 43 -13.45 3.87 -19.49
CA ASP A 43 -13.08 4.11 -18.10
C ASP A 43 -11.57 4.38 -17.95
N SER A 44 -11.14 4.70 -16.73
CA SER A 44 -9.74 5.02 -16.45
C SER A 44 -8.81 3.81 -16.68
N HIS A 45 -9.32 2.58 -16.55
CA HIS A 45 -8.56 1.36 -16.87
C HIS A 45 -8.30 1.24 -18.37
N SER A 46 -9.26 1.59 -19.22
CA SER A 46 -9.07 1.59 -20.68
C SER A 46 -8.05 2.61 -21.18
N GLN A 47 -7.65 3.54 -20.32
CA GLN A 47 -6.65 4.56 -20.62
C GLN A 47 -5.29 4.30 -19.95
N GLY A 48 -5.18 3.21 -19.18
CA GLY A 48 -3.97 2.88 -18.40
C GLY A 48 -3.77 3.81 -17.21
N MET A 49 -4.84 4.46 -16.74
CA MET A 49 -4.82 5.50 -15.70
C MET A 49 -5.56 5.07 -14.43
N ALA A 50 -5.65 3.77 -14.17
CA ALA A 50 -6.23 3.22 -12.95
C ALA A 50 -5.59 1.90 -12.52
N MET A 51 -5.65 1.63 -11.22
CA MET A 51 -5.17 0.40 -10.59
C MET A 51 -6.18 -0.08 -9.54
N ASP A 52 -6.32 -1.40 -9.44
CA ASP A 52 -7.15 -2.07 -8.43
C ASP A 52 -6.27 -2.90 -7.50
N PHE A 53 -6.42 -2.72 -6.19
CA PHE A 53 -5.67 -3.44 -5.16
C PHE A 53 -6.62 -4.17 -4.20
N ALA A 54 -6.32 -5.43 -3.88
CA ALA A 54 -7.12 -6.22 -2.94
C ALA A 54 -6.24 -6.88 -1.88
N GLY A 55 -6.80 -7.17 -0.72
CA GLY A 55 -6.07 -7.79 0.37
C GLY A 55 -6.85 -7.78 1.68
N ASN A 56 -6.15 -7.64 2.80
CA ASN A 56 -6.79 -7.50 4.10
C ASN A 56 -7.67 -6.23 4.14
N PRO A 57 -8.95 -6.31 4.59
CA PRO A 57 -9.85 -5.16 4.62
C PRO A 57 -9.35 -3.95 5.43
N ALA A 58 -8.57 -4.18 6.49
CA ALA A 58 -8.00 -3.10 7.29
C ALA A 58 -6.88 -2.37 6.53
N GLN A 59 -6.02 -3.11 5.84
CA GLN A 59 -4.97 -2.53 4.97
C GLN A 59 -5.58 -1.79 3.77
N MET A 60 -6.66 -2.33 3.17
CA MET A 60 -7.39 -1.65 2.11
C MET A 60 -8.01 -0.34 2.59
N ALA A 61 -8.60 -0.32 3.80
CA ALA A 61 -9.15 0.90 4.37
C ALA A 61 -8.06 1.97 4.59
N VAL A 62 -6.93 1.57 5.16
CA VAL A 62 -5.76 2.44 5.36
C VAL A 62 -5.23 2.99 4.04
N PHE A 63 -5.10 2.15 3.01
CA PHE A 63 -4.66 2.57 1.69
C PHE A 63 -5.64 3.53 1.01
N ALA A 64 -6.95 3.26 1.08
CA ALA A 64 -7.98 4.13 0.52
C ALA A 64 -7.97 5.52 1.20
N GLU A 65 -7.84 5.57 2.53
CA GLU A 65 -7.77 6.84 3.27
C GLU A 65 -6.50 7.64 2.94
N TRP A 66 -5.36 6.97 2.81
CA TRP A 66 -4.12 7.61 2.35
C TRP A 66 -4.25 8.12 0.91
N ALA A 67 -4.80 7.32 0.00
CA ALA A 67 -4.97 7.68 -1.41
C ALA A 67 -5.80 8.97 -1.56
N LYS A 68 -6.90 9.11 -0.81
CA LYS A 68 -7.71 10.34 -0.76
C LYS A 68 -6.91 11.59 -0.35
N LYS A 69 -5.94 11.41 0.56
CA LYS A 69 -5.13 12.52 1.12
C LYS A 69 -3.86 12.81 0.31
N SER A 70 -3.44 11.88 -0.53
CA SER A 70 -2.19 11.97 -1.31
C SER A 70 -2.17 13.09 -2.35
N GLY A 71 -3.35 13.56 -2.80
CA GLY A 71 -3.47 14.48 -3.92
C GLY A 71 -3.09 13.87 -5.28
N LEU A 72 -2.80 12.56 -5.37
CA LEU A 72 -2.37 11.91 -6.62
C LEU A 72 -3.54 11.48 -7.51
N PHE A 73 -4.68 11.18 -6.91
CA PHE A 73 -5.78 10.52 -7.59
C PHE A 73 -6.96 11.46 -7.79
N SER A 74 -7.63 11.31 -8.93
CA SER A 74 -8.94 11.91 -9.22
C SER A 74 -10.09 10.96 -8.86
N GLU A 75 -9.80 9.68 -8.59
CA GLU A 75 -10.76 8.65 -8.20
C GLU A 75 -10.18 7.75 -7.10
N VAL A 76 -10.92 7.53 -6.02
CA VAL A 76 -10.58 6.56 -4.96
C VAL A 76 -11.85 5.87 -4.49
N LEU A 77 -12.08 4.62 -4.91
CA LEU A 77 -13.31 3.88 -4.64
C LEU A 77 -13.01 2.71 -3.70
N TYR A 78 -13.68 2.70 -2.55
CA TYR A 78 -13.62 1.61 -1.57
C TYR A 78 -14.88 1.64 -0.70
N LYS A 79 -15.47 0.47 -0.45
CA LYS A 79 -16.76 0.29 0.25
C LYS A 79 -17.92 1.10 -0.35
N THR A 80 -17.89 1.25 -1.67
CA THR A 80 -18.96 1.82 -2.49
C THR A 80 -19.42 0.77 -3.50
N ALA A 81 -20.52 1.02 -4.21
CA ALA A 81 -21.06 0.11 -5.21
C ALA A 81 -19.97 -0.41 -6.17
N GLY A 82 -19.86 -1.73 -6.27
CA GLY A 82 -18.87 -2.41 -7.12
C GLY A 82 -17.44 -2.47 -6.57
N HIS A 83 -17.15 -1.91 -5.39
CA HIS A 83 -15.79 -1.78 -4.83
C HIS A 83 -15.72 -2.18 -3.35
N TYR A 84 -16.31 -3.33 -2.99
CA TYR A 84 -16.30 -3.85 -1.62
C TYR A 84 -15.13 -4.81 -1.33
N ASP A 85 -14.56 -5.40 -2.37
CA ASP A 85 -13.52 -6.43 -2.31
C ASP A 85 -12.13 -5.93 -2.76
N HIS A 86 -12.05 -4.69 -3.27
CA HIS A 86 -10.83 -4.04 -3.69
C HIS A 86 -10.91 -2.52 -3.53
N VAL A 87 -9.75 -1.87 -3.56
CA VAL A 87 -9.60 -0.42 -3.65
C VAL A 87 -9.23 -0.07 -5.09
N HIS A 88 -10.04 0.78 -5.72
CA HIS A 88 -9.74 1.36 -7.03
C HIS A 88 -9.12 2.75 -6.84
N VAL A 89 -8.03 3.01 -7.55
CA VAL A 89 -7.42 4.35 -7.65
C VAL A 89 -7.23 4.75 -9.10
N GLY A 90 -7.65 5.96 -9.46
CA GLY A 90 -7.55 6.51 -10.82
C GLY A 90 -6.97 7.92 -10.83
N TRP A 91 -6.20 8.25 -11.86
CA TRP A 91 -5.53 9.56 -12.01
C TRP A 91 -5.81 10.21 -13.36
N GLN A 92 -6.91 9.83 -14.01
CA GLN A 92 -7.36 10.49 -15.24
C GLN A 92 -7.82 11.92 -14.92
N GLU A 93 -7.10 12.90 -15.47
CA GLU A 93 -7.49 14.30 -15.40
C GLU A 93 -8.70 14.61 -16.30
N ASN A 94 -9.44 15.68 -15.99
CA ASN A 94 -10.65 16.13 -16.70
C ASN A 94 -11.84 15.15 -16.74
N LYS A 95 -11.76 14.01 -16.04
CA LYS A 95 -12.90 13.09 -15.88
C LYS A 95 -13.92 13.59 -14.86
N HIS A 96 -13.42 14.25 -13.82
CA HIS A 96 -14.18 14.87 -12.74
C HIS A 96 -13.84 16.36 -12.65
N PRO A 97 -14.66 17.19 -11.97
CA PRO A 97 -14.34 18.61 -11.78
C PRO A 97 -12.93 18.81 -11.20
N ALA A 98 -12.23 19.83 -11.68
CA ALA A 98 -10.87 20.10 -11.25
C ALA A 98 -10.78 20.29 -9.73
N GLY A 99 -9.73 19.74 -9.12
CA GLY A 99 -9.54 19.79 -7.66
C GLY A 99 -10.49 18.91 -6.86
N LYS A 100 -11.21 17.97 -7.49
CA LYS A 100 -12.06 16.98 -6.79
C LYS A 100 -11.55 15.56 -6.95
N ILE A 101 -11.92 14.71 -5.99
CA ILE A 101 -11.76 13.26 -6.03
C ILE A 101 -13.14 12.63 -6.01
N TYR A 102 -13.43 11.72 -6.94
CA TYR A 102 -14.63 10.90 -6.91
C TYR A 102 -14.43 9.69 -5.99
N VAL A 103 -15.35 9.51 -5.02
CA VAL A 103 -15.26 8.46 -4.00
C VAL A 103 -16.41 7.45 -4.04
N GLY A 104 -17.13 7.41 -5.18
CA GLY A 104 -18.29 6.54 -5.38
C GLY A 104 -19.61 7.21 -5.04
N ASP A 105 -20.72 6.54 -5.36
CA ASP A 105 -22.09 6.96 -5.00
C ASP A 105 -22.39 8.46 -5.24
N HIS A 106 -22.00 8.95 -6.42
CA HIS A 106 -22.14 10.36 -6.85
C HIS A 106 -21.47 11.39 -5.93
N THR A 107 -20.54 10.95 -5.07
CA THR A 107 -19.88 11.79 -4.08
C THR A 107 -18.51 12.24 -4.57
N LEU A 108 -18.27 13.55 -4.46
CA LEU A 108 -16.99 14.21 -4.74
C LEU A 108 -16.47 14.86 -3.45
N ILE A 109 -15.19 14.66 -3.16
CA ILE A 109 -14.48 15.35 -2.06
C ILE A 109 -13.41 16.28 -2.62
N ASP A 110 -12.93 17.23 -1.81
CA ASP A 110 -11.83 18.09 -2.21
C ASP A 110 -10.53 17.30 -2.34
N ARG A 111 -9.84 17.49 -3.46
CA ARG A 111 -8.49 16.97 -3.67
C ARG A 111 -7.53 17.85 -2.91
N VAL A 112 -6.78 17.23 -1.99
CA VAL A 112 -5.71 17.92 -1.28
C VAL A 112 -4.69 18.44 -2.31
N GLY A 113 -4.45 19.75 -2.33
CA GLY A 113 -3.42 20.36 -3.17
C GLY A 113 -2.06 19.78 -2.78
N GLY A 114 -1.24 19.42 -3.79
CA GLY A 114 -0.04 18.60 -3.63
C GLY A 114 0.94 19.06 -2.56
N GLY A 115 0.68 18.67 -1.31
CA GLY A 115 1.63 18.67 -0.21
C GLY A 115 2.44 17.37 -0.21
N SER A 116 3.45 17.32 0.65
CA SER A 116 4.24 16.12 0.91
C SER A 116 3.32 14.90 1.03
N LEU A 117 3.61 13.85 0.25
CA LEU A 117 2.90 12.57 0.32
C LEU A 117 3.07 12.05 1.74
N GLY A 118 2.07 12.25 2.61
CA GLY A 118 2.10 11.71 3.97
C GLY A 118 2.30 10.20 3.90
N ASP A 119 3.05 9.61 4.82
CA ASP A 119 3.31 8.17 4.77
C ASP A 119 2.05 7.35 5.08
N LEU A 120 1.94 6.20 4.40
CA LEU A 120 0.90 5.21 4.65
C LEU A 120 1.17 4.52 5.98
N GLN A 121 0.49 4.93 7.05
CA GLN A 121 0.60 4.28 8.35
C GLN A 121 -0.14 2.94 8.33
N THR A 122 0.58 1.82 8.38
CA THR A 122 -0.03 0.49 8.35
C THR A 122 -0.67 0.14 9.71
N VAL A 123 -1.72 -0.69 9.70
CA VAL A 123 -2.37 -1.15 10.94
C VAL A 123 -1.39 -2.05 11.70
N GLY A 124 -0.69 -1.48 12.68
CA GLY A 124 0.37 -2.14 13.44
C GLY A 124 1.51 -1.20 13.83
N ASP A 125 1.65 -0.07 13.15
CA ASP A 125 2.63 0.96 13.50
C ASP A 125 2.03 1.91 14.54
N THR A 126 2.33 1.67 15.82
CA THR A 126 2.16 2.68 16.87
C THR A 126 2.96 3.93 16.50
N ALA A 127 2.26 5.06 16.46
CA ALA A 127 2.73 6.37 16.05
C ALA A 127 4.13 6.74 16.59
N ALA A 128 5.03 7.16 15.69
CA ALA A 128 6.17 8.00 16.02
C ALA A 128 5.94 9.40 15.39
N PRO A 129 6.27 10.49 16.09
CA PRO A 129 5.92 11.83 15.66
C PRO A 129 6.76 12.31 14.47
N ALA A 130 6.20 13.30 13.77
CA ALA A 130 6.69 13.89 12.54
C ALA A 130 8.11 14.48 12.65
N GLY A 131 8.98 14.17 11.69
CA GLY A 131 10.24 14.87 11.54
C GLY A 131 11.21 14.27 10.51
N GLY A 132 11.23 14.84 9.31
CA GLY A 132 12.49 15.12 8.60
C GLY A 132 13.10 14.06 7.67
N GLY A 133 12.88 14.26 6.37
CA GLY A 133 13.89 14.12 5.32
C GLY A 133 14.23 12.71 4.83
N ASP A 134 14.54 12.61 3.53
CA ASP A 134 14.75 11.41 2.70
C ASP A 134 15.83 10.41 3.18
N LYS A 135 16.45 10.63 4.34
CA LYS A 135 17.32 9.67 5.03
C LYS A 135 16.57 8.80 6.05
N ALA A 136 15.42 9.28 6.56
CA ALA A 136 14.65 8.57 7.57
C ALA A 136 13.96 7.30 7.03
N GLY A 137 13.53 7.29 5.76
CA GLY A 137 12.93 6.11 5.12
C GLY A 137 13.91 4.96 4.92
N PHE A 138 15.16 5.27 4.54
CA PHE A 138 16.21 4.26 4.40
C PHE A 138 16.65 3.69 5.77
N VAL A 139 16.79 4.56 6.77
CA VAL A 139 17.16 4.16 8.13
C VAL A 139 16.02 3.39 8.81
N SER A 140 14.76 3.76 8.61
CA SER A 140 13.57 3.05 9.10
C SER A 140 13.45 1.64 8.50
N SER A 141 13.61 1.52 7.17
CA SER A 141 13.61 0.22 6.49
C SER A 141 14.75 -0.69 6.96
N LEU A 142 15.94 -0.12 7.17
CA LEU A 142 17.10 -0.86 7.67
C LEU A 142 16.92 -1.25 9.14
N PHE A 143 16.40 -0.35 9.99
CA PHE A 143 16.16 -0.62 11.42
C PHE A 143 15.08 -1.68 11.63
N ASN A 144 13.97 -1.66 10.88
CA ASN A 144 12.94 -2.68 10.98
C ASN A 144 13.44 -4.05 10.51
N GLY A 145 14.29 -4.08 9.46
CA GLY A 145 14.97 -5.30 9.02
C GLY A 145 15.94 -5.83 10.07
N ILE A 146 16.82 -4.98 10.59
CA ILE A 146 17.83 -5.34 11.60
C ILE A 146 17.15 -5.77 12.91
N PHE A 147 16.12 -5.06 13.37
CA PHE A 147 15.41 -5.40 14.59
C PHE A 147 14.72 -6.77 14.49
N ARG A 148 14.10 -7.10 13.34
CA ARG A 148 13.55 -8.44 13.09
C ARG A 148 14.64 -9.51 13.13
N VAL A 149 15.78 -9.28 12.49
CA VAL A 149 16.90 -10.22 12.50
C VAL A 149 17.44 -10.42 13.92
N LEU A 150 17.62 -9.33 14.68
CA LEU A 150 18.07 -9.40 16.08
C LEU A 150 17.08 -10.16 16.97
N MET A 151 15.77 -9.93 16.81
CA MET A 151 14.74 -10.65 17.56
C MET A 151 14.73 -12.15 17.24
N ILE A 152 14.90 -12.53 15.96
CA ILE A 152 15.03 -13.93 15.56
C ILE A 152 16.26 -14.56 16.21
N VAL A 153 17.41 -13.87 16.18
CA VAL A 153 18.65 -14.36 16.79
C VAL A 153 18.49 -14.52 18.31
N ILE A 154 17.87 -13.56 19.00
CA ILE A 154 17.61 -13.66 20.44
C ILE A 154 16.65 -14.82 20.74
N CYS A 155 15.60 -15.02 19.94
CA CYS A 155 14.68 -16.15 20.10
C CYS A 155 15.37 -17.50 19.87
N LEU A 156 16.29 -17.59 18.90
CA LEU A 156 17.07 -18.80 18.65
C LEU A 156 18.04 -19.08 19.80
N ILE A 157 18.76 -18.08 20.30
CA ILE A 157 19.66 -18.23 21.45
C ILE A 157 18.87 -18.60 22.71
N GLY A 158 17.74 -17.93 22.95
CA GLY A 158 16.84 -18.24 24.06
C GLY A 158 16.24 -19.64 23.95
N GLY A 159 15.86 -20.07 22.75
CA GLY A 159 15.42 -21.43 22.46
C GLY A 159 16.51 -22.45 22.77
N VAL A 160 17.73 -22.26 22.27
CA VAL A 160 18.87 -23.15 22.55
C VAL A 160 19.16 -23.21 24.06
N TYR A 161 19.20 -22.06 24.74
CA TYR A 161 19.43 -22.02 26.19
C TYR A 161 18.31 -22.72 26.98
N PHE A 162 17.06 -22.51 26.57
CA PHE A 162 15.89 -23.20 27.14
C PHE A 162 16.02 -24.71 26.94
N PHE A 163 16.32 -25.20 25.74
CA PHE A 163 16.47 -26.64 25.48
C PHE A 163 17.67 -27.24 26.24
N MET A 164 18.79 -26.52 26.36
CA MET A 164 19.97 -26.96 27.13
C MET A 164 19.72 -27.06 28.64
N ASN A 165 18.81 -26.25 29.19
CA ASN A 165 18.44 -26.28 30.61
C ASN A 165 17.21 -27.15 30.89
N ALA A 166 16.28 -27.26 29.95
CA ALA A 166 15.10 -28.13 30.07
C ALA A 166 15.46 -29.61 29.88
N PHE A 167 16.51 -29.92 29.11
CA PHE A 167 16.98 -31.29 28.86
C PHE A 167 18.47 -31.45 29.17
N PRO A 168 18.88 -31.39 30.45
CA PRO A 168 20.29 -31.51 30.85
C PRO A 168 20.93 -32.86 30.46
N GLN A 169 20.11 -33.87 30.14
CA GLN A 169 20.55 -35.22 29.74
C GLN A 169 21.18 -35.26 28.33
N MET A 170 20.94 -34.25 27.47
CA MET A 170 21.58 -34.19 26.14
C MET A 170 23.03 -33.68 26.17
N LYS A 171 23.52 -33.18 27.32
CA LYS A 171 24.93 -32.74 27.47
C LYS A 171 25.95 -33.88 27.37
N GLN A 172 25.52 -35.15 27.37
CA GLN A 172 26.39 -36.32 27.23
C GLN A 172 26.53 -36.84 25.79
N LEU A 173 25.75 -36.33 24.83
CA LEU A 173 25.80 -36.75 23.41
C LEU A 173 26.71 -35.88 22.54
N ILE A 174 27.23 -34.78 23.09
CA ILE A 174 28.23 -33.93 22.45
C ILE A 174 29.53 -34.07 23.25
N LYS A 175 30.18 -35.22 23.10
CA LYS A 175 31.59 -35.43 23.44
C LYS A 175 32.28 -36.04 22.24
#